data_AF-A0A7V9FR91-F1
#
_entry.id   AF-A0A7V9FR91-F1
#
_cell.length_a   1.000
_cell.length_b   1.000
_cell.length_c   1.000
_cell.angle_alpha   90.00
_cell.angle_beta   90.00
_cell.angle_gamma   90.00
#
_symmetry.space_group_name_H-M   'P 1'
#
loop_
_entity.id
_entity.type
_entity.pdbx_description
1 polymer ?
#
loop_
_entity_poly.entity_id
_entity_poly.type
_entity_poly.pdbx_seq_one_letter_code
_entity_poly.pdbx_strand_id
1 'polypeptide(L)'
;MRLWDRRDGRLGLEGYLEPEHSAAFRSLIEQLAAPRPATAGIPDTRTTGQRNADALLEVCGLARAAQDCPTTAGEPHHLTAIDWDALRTSLGVATLDYGTQISASEARRWACDAKIIPVVLGGKSEPLDVGRAMRTVPLSIRRALVARDRGCAFPA
;
A
#
# COMPACT_ATOMS: atom_id res chain seq x y z
N MET A 1 11.73 7.04 -15.92
CA MET A 1 10.40 6.50 -15.58
C MET A 1 9.51 7.63 -15.09
N ARG A 2 8.29 7.71 -15.59
CA ARG A 2 7.26 8.69 -15.24
C ARG A 2 6.19 8.02 -14.39
N LEU A 3 5.79 8.69 -13.32
CA LEU A 3 4.70 8.30 -12.43
C LEU A 3 3.65 9.41 -12.43
N TRP A 4 2.37 9.05 -12.38
CA TRP A 4 1.28 10.02 -12.25
C TRP A 4 0.03 9.40 -11.63
N ASP A 5 -0.68 10.17 -10.80
CA ASP A 5 -1.97 9.74 -10.26
C ASP A 5 -3.07 9.91 -11.30
N ARG A 6 -3.90 8.88 -11.46
CA ARG A 6 -5.12 8.96 -12.25
C ARG A 6 -6.28 9.43 -11.39
N ARG A 7 -7.28 10.03 -12.04
CA ARG A 7 -8.52 10.51 -11.39
C ARG A 7 -9.33 9.40 -10.69
N ASP A 8 -9.10 8.14 -11.05
CA ASP A 8 -9.73 6.97 -10.45
C ASP A 8 -8.92 6.37 -9.29
N GLY A 9 -7.92 7.10 -8.77
CA GLY A 9 -7.10 6.69 -7.63
C GLY A 9 -5.99 5.69 -7.98
N ARG A 10 -5.87 5.27 -9.24
CA ARG A 10 -4.80 4.36 -9.68
C ARG A 10 -3.53 5.12 -10.02
N LEU A 11 -2.37 4.53 -9.70
CA LEU A 11 -1.07 5.04 -10.13
C LEU A 11 -0.79 4.59 -11.57
N GLY A 12 -0.51 5.54 -12.46
CA GLY A 12 0.05 5.29 -13.78
C GLY A 12 1.58 5.27 -13.74
N LEU A 13 2.18 4.35 -14.49
CA LEU A 13 3.63 4.17 -14.59
C LEU A 13 4.00 3.93 -16.06
N GLU A 14 5.00 4.68 -16.54
CA GLU A 14 5.53 4.55 -17.91
C GLU A 14 7.04 4.77 -17.92
N GLY A 15 7.77 3.97 -18.68
CA GLY A 15 9.21 4.13 -18.81
C GLY A 15 9.85 3.04 -19.66
N TYR A 16 11.14 3.19 -19.86
CA TYR A 16 11.98 2.24 -20.59
C TYR A 16 13.00 1.65 -19.61
N LEU A 17 13.30 0.37 -19.78
CA LEU A 17 14.37 -0.33 -19.08
C LEU A 17 15.51 -0.57 -20.07
N GLU A 18 16.75 -0.44 -19.59
CA GLU A 18 17.91 -0.81 -20.38
C GLU A 18 17.91 -2.32 -20.71
N PRO A 19 18.48 -2.74 -21.85
CA PRO A 19 18.44 -4.14 -22.29
C PRO A 19 18.91 -5.13 -21.23
N GLU A 20 19.98 -4.79 -20.51
CA GLU A 20 20.61 -5.59 -19.45
C GLU A 20 19.61 -5.99 -18.34
N HIS A 21 18.69 -5.09 -17.99
CA HIS A 21 17.71 -5.30 -16.92
C HIS A 21 16.34 -5.77 -17.46
N SER A 22 16.06 -5.47 -18.73
CA SER A 22 14.77 -5.76 -19.37
C SER A 22 14.48 -7.26 -19.48
N ALA A 23 15.50 -8.10 -19.72
CA ALA A 23 15.33 -9.54 -19.89
C ALA A 23 14.89 -10.22 -18.58
N ALA A 24 15.57 -9.90 -17.47
CA ALA A 24 15.23 -10.43 -16.16
C ALA A 24 13.84 -9.96 -15.71
N PHE A 25 13.55 -8.67 -15.88
CA PHE A 25 12.23 -8.12 -15.55
C PHE A 25 11.11 -8.76 -16.37
N ARG A 26 11.29 -8.86 -17.70
CA ARG A 26 10.32 -9.50 -18.61
C ARG A 26 10.06 -10.94 -18.20
N SER A 27 11.12 -11.72 -17.94
CA SER A 27 11.01 -13.12 -17.53
C SER A 27 10.17 -13.27 -16.24
N LEU A 28 10.40 -12.43 -15.23
CA LEU A 28 9.63 -12.43 -13.99
C LEU A 28 8.15 -12.10 -14.24
N ILE A 29 7.87 -11.05 -15.01
CA ILE A 29 6.50 -10.66 -15.33
C ILE A 29 5.79 -11.76 -16.12
N GLU A 30 6.43 -12.37 -17.12
CA GLU A 30 5.83 -13.43 -17.94
C GLU A 30 5.49 -14.67 -17.11
N GLN A 31 6.36 -15.06 -16.18
CA GLN A 31 6.11 -16.19 -15.27
C GLN A 31 4.93 -15.92 -14.34
N LEU A 32 4.85 -14.73 -13.75
CA LEU A 32 3.82 -14.38 -12.79
C LEU A 32 2.50 -13.97 -13.46
N ALA A 33 2.54 -13.40 -14.66
CA ALA A 33 1.35 -12.99 -15.40
C ALA A 33 0.66 -14.15 -16.13
N ALA A 34 1.17 -15.38 -16.04
CA ALA A 34 0.54 -16.56 -16.64
C ALA A 34 -0.95 -16.65 -16.24
N PRO A 35 -1.87 -17.05 -17.15
CA PRO A 35 -3.29 -17.16 -16.82
C PRO A 35 -3.49 -18.11 -15.64
N ARG A 36 -4.12 -17.61 -14.59
CA ARG A 36 -4.44 -18.37 -13.37
C ARG A 36 -5.96 -18.30 -13.16
N PRO A 37 -6.73 -19.18 -13.81
CA PRO A 37 -8.18 -19.13 -13.70
C PRO A 37 -8.63 -19.42 -12.27
N ALA A 38 -9.64 -18.68 -11.79
CA ALA A 38 -10.18 -18.88 -10.45
C ALA A 38 -10.90 -20.23 -10.28
N THR A 39 -11.28 -20.88 -11.38
CA THR A 39 -11.97 -22.17 -11.37
C THR A 39 -11.49 -23.01 -12.55
N ALA A 40 -11.21 -24.28 -12.29
CA ALA A 40 -10.76 -25.21 -13.32
C ALA A 40 -11.79 -25.33 -14.46
N GLY A 41 -11.33 -25.22 -15.70
CA GLY A 41 -12.18 -25.27 -16.89
C GLY A 41 -12.81 -23.92 -17.28
N ILE A 42 -12.71 -22.88 -16.45
CA ILE A 42 -13.12 -21.51 -16.81
C ILE A 42 -11.88 -20.73 -17.26
N PRO A 43 -11.90 -20.03 -18.40
CA PRO A 43 -10.79 -19.16 -18.80
C PRO A 43 -10.54 -18.02 -17.81
N ASP A 44 -9.28 -17.62 -17.65
CA ASP A 44 -8.93 -16.42 -16.87
C ASP A 44 -9.53 -15.18 -17.55
N THR A 45 -10.41 -14.47 -16.85
CA THR A 45 -11.13 -13.30 -17.38
C THR A 45 -10.29 -12.02 -17.35
N ARG A 46 -9.12 -12.03 -16.69
CA ARG A 46 -8.25 -10.86 -16.61
C ARG A 46 -7.55 -10.61 -17.94
N THR A 47 -7.57 -9.35 -18.37
CA THR A 47 -6.81 -8.89 -19.53
C THR A 47 -5.31 -9.07 -19.30
N THR A 48 -4.52 -9.11 -20.38
CA THR A 48 -3.05 -9.17 -20.28
C THR A 48 -2.48 -8.01 -19.45
N GLY A 49 -3.02 -6.79 -19.62
CA GLY A 49 -2.60 -5.63 -18.83
C GLY A 49 -2.87 -5.80 -17.34
N GLN A 50 -4.02 -6.37 -16.96
CA GLN A 50 -4.34 -6.68 -15.56
C GLN A 50 -3.40 -7.74 -14.99
N ARG A 51 -3.14 -8.83 -15.72
CA ARG A 51 -2.21 -9.88 -15.27
C ARG A 51 -0.78 -9.37 -15.12
N ASN A 52 -0.33 -8.49 -16.01
CA ASN A 52 0.98 -7.85 -15.89
C ASN A 52 1.06 -6.90 -14.69
N ALA A 53 -0.02 -6.18 -14.38
CA ALA A 53 -0.10 -5.35 -13.19
C ALA A 53 -0.08 -6.19 -11.90
N ASP A 54 -0.86 -7.28 -11.85
CA ASP A 54 -0.85 -8.23 -10.74
C ASP A 54 0.55 -8.83 -10.54
N ALA A 55 1.22 -9.24 -11.62
CA ALA A 55 2.59 -9.76 -11.61
C ALA A 55 3.60 -8.75 -11.05
N LEU A 56 3.49 -7.48 -11.44
CA LEU A 56 4.35 -6.42 -10.91
C LEU A 56 4.13 -6.22 -9.40
N LEU A 57 2.88 -6.25 -8.94
CA LEU A 57 2.55 -6.16 -7.51
C LEU A 57 3.10 -7.36 -6.73
N GLU A 58 3.06 -8.56 -7.31
CA GLU A 58 3.65 -9.76 -6.71
C GLU A 58 5.18 -9.63 -6.59
N VAL A 59 5.87 -9.13 -7.62
CA VAL A 59 7.31 -8.82 -7.55
C VAL A 59 7.60 -7.79 -6.46
N CYS A 60 6.81 -6.73 -6.35
CA CYS A 60 6.95 -5.74 -5.27
C CYS A 60 6.73 -6.36 -3.89
N GLY A 61 5.78 -7.30 -3.76
CA GLY A 61 5.55 -8.07 -2.55
C GLY A 61 6.76 -8.91 -2.14
N LEU A 62 7.36 -9.63 -3.11
CA LEU A 62 8.58 -10.40 -2.90
C LEU A 62 9.76 -9.51 -2.50
N ALA A 63 9.94 -8.37 -3.17
CA ALA A 63 10.98 -7.39 -2.84
C ALA A 63 10.79 -6.84 -1.43
N ARG A 64 9.55 -6.53 -1.01
CA ARG A 64 9.23 -6.09 0.36
C ARG A 64 9.48 -7.13 1.43
N ALA A 65 9.41 -8.42 1.08
CA ALA A 65 9.72 -9.52 1.99
C ALA A 65 11.22 -9.79 2.10
N ALA A 66 12.05 -9.26 1.18
CA ALA A 66 13.49 -9.40 1.24
C ALA A 66 14.08 -8.59 2.40
N GLN A 67 15.11 -9.15 3.07
CA GLN A 67 15.71 -8.57 4.27
C GLN A 67 16.31 -7.17 4.03
N ASP A 68 16.80 -6.91 2.82
CA ASP A 68 17.47 -5.66 2.46
C ASP A 68 16.57 -4.67 1.72
N CYS A 69 15.24 -4.84 1.80
CA CYS A 69 14.32 -3.92 1.14
C CYS A 69 14.53 -2.49 1.67
N PRO A 70 14.80 -1.50 0.80
CA PRO A 70 14.95 -0.12 1.23
C PRO A 70 13.67 0.34 1.92
N THR A 71 13.82 0.82 3.13
CA THR A 71 12.73 1.37 3.91
C THR A 71 12.72 2.89 3.75
N THR A 72 11.55 3.48 3.56
CA THR A 72 11.45 4.94 3.71
C THR A 72 11.39 5.21 5.21
N ALA A 73 12.48 5.76 5.77
CA ALA A 73 12.61 6.01 7.20
C ALA A 73 12.36 4.78 8.11
N GLY A 74 12.69 3.57 7.64
CA GLY A 74 12.52 2.34 8.43
C GLY A 74 11.18 1.60 8.27
N GLU A 75 10.23 2.07 7.45
CA GLU A 75 8.87 1.49 7.40
C GLU A 75 8.37 1.05 6.00
N PRO A 76 7.52 -0.01 5.92
CA PRO A 76 6.68 -0.31 4.76
C PRO A 76 5.49 0.66 4.63
N HIS A 77 4.97 0.87 3.41
CA HIS A 77 3.79 1.72 3.11
C HIS A 77 2.58 1.44 4.04
N HIS A 78 1.88 2.49 4.50
CA HIS A 78 0.80 2.41 5.50
C HIS A 78 -0.58 2.86 4.97
N LEU A 79 -1.62 2.54 5.75
CA LEU A 79 -3.01 2.95 5.55
C LEU A 79 -3.31 4.07 6.54
N THR A 80 -3.56 5.28 6.03
CA THR A 80 -3.86 6.46 6.82
C THR A 80 -5.38 6.59 7.06
N ALA A 81 -5.82 6.07 8.20
CA ALA A 81 -7.14 6.30 8.80
C ALA A 81 -8.35 5.65 8.10
N ILE A 82 -9.03 4.82 8.89
CA ILE A 82 -10.41 4.39 8.68
C ILE A 82 -11.15 4.45 10.03
N ASP A 83 -12.43 4.80 9.99
CA ASP A 83 -13.31 4.71 11.15
C ASP A 83 -13.48 3.23 11.59
N TRP A 84 -13.49 2.97 12.90
CA TRP A 84 -13.56 1.60 13.42
C TRP A 84 -14.81 0.86 12.98
N ASP A 85 -15.96 1.54 13.01
CA ASP A 85 -17.22 0.94 12.59
C ASP A 85 -17.25 0.74 11.07
N ALA A 86 -16.67 1.66 10.31
CA ALA A 86 -16.50 1.48 8.87
C ALA A 86 -15.63 0.25 8.51
N LEU A 87 -14.52 0.04 9.22
CA LEU A 87 -13.66 -1.14 9.02
C LEU A 87 -14.38 -2.43 9.45
N ARG A 88 -15.07 -2.42 10.60
CA ARG A 88 -15.78 -3.57 11.16
C ARG A 88 -16.91 -4.05 10.26
N THR A 89 -17.73 -3.10 9.81
CA THR A 89 -18.88 -3.34 8.92
C THR A 89 -18.47 -3.49 7.45
N SER A 90 -17.22 -3.15 7.11
CA SER A 90 -16.74 -3.05 5.74
C SER A 90 -17.54 -2.07 4.87
N LEU A 91 -18.19 -1.09 5.53
CA LEU A 91 -18.94 0.00 4.92
C LEU A 91 -18.20 1.31 5.19
N GLY A 92 -17.52 1.84 4.18
CA GLY A 92 -16.81 3.11 4.27
C GLY A 92 -15.55 3.14 3.41
N VAL A 93 -14.72 4.15 3.65
CA VAL A 93 -13.55 4.47 2.81
C VAL A 93 -12.34 4.66 3.71
N ALA A 94 -11.22 4.03 3.38
CA ALA A 94 -9.92 4.27 3.99
C ALA A 94 -9.10 5.21 3.11
N THR A 95 -8.23 6.01 3.73
CA THR A 95 -7.29 6.87 3.00
C THR A 95 -5.88 6.27 3.09
N LEU A 96 -5.09 6.38 2.02
CA LEU A 96 -3.68 6.00 1.98
C LEU A 96 -2.79 7.23 2.17
N ASP A 97 -1.49 7.01 2.37
CA ASP A 97 -0.47 8.05 2.68
C ASP A 97 -0.44 9.25 1.72
N TYR A 98 -0.97 9.08 0.50
CA TYR A 98 -1.01 10.10 -0.56
C TYR A 98 -2.44 10.58 -0.89
N GLY A 99 -3.41 10.34 -0.01
CA GLY A 99 -4.80 10.79 -0.20
C GLY A 99 -5.67 9.86 -1.06
N THR A 100 -5.10 8.77 -1.60
CA THR A 100 -5.87 7.77 -2.34
C THR A 100 -6.91 7.11 -1.44
N GLN A 101 -8.13 7.04 -1.92
CA GLN A 101 -9.24 6.43 -1.22
C GLN A 101 -9.45 4.99 -1.70
N ILE A 102 -9.52 4.05 -0.76
CA ILE A 102 -9.88 2.65 -1.03
C ILE A 102 -11.10 2.26 -0.20
N SER A 103 -11.83 1.24 -0.62
CA SER A 103 -12.97 0.76 0.16
C SER A 103 -12.51 0.14 1.49
N ALA A 104 -13.39 0.16 2.49
CA ALA A 104 -13.14 -0.50 3.78
C ALA A 104 -12.86 -2.00 3.64
N SER A 105 -13.43 -2.66 2.64
CA SER A 105 -13.20 -4.09 2.36
C SER A 105 -11.81 -4.33 1.75
N GLU A 106 -11.31 -3.46 0.88
CA GLU A 106 -9.93 -3.48 0.37
C GLU A 106 -8.94 -3.21 1.50
N ALA A 107 -9.20 -2.19 2.33
CA ALA A 107 -8.38 -1.86 3.50
C ALA A 107 -8.29 -3.04 4.49
N ARG A 108 -9.40 -3.74 4.73
CA ARG A 108 -9.43 -4.94 5.59
C ARG A 108 -8.59 -6.08 5.02
N ARG A 109 -8.70 -6.32 3.72
CA ARG A 109 -7.92 -7.35 3.02
C ARG A 109 -6.42 -7.03 3.12
N TRP A 110 -6.05 -5.79 2.88
CA TRP A 110 -4.67 -5.31 3.00
C TRP A 110 -4.13 -5.40 4.42
N ALA A 111 -4.93 -5.09 5.44
CA ALA A 111 -4.55 -5.23 6.84
C ALA A 111 -4.35 -6.70 7.28
N CYS A 112 -4.99 -7.66 6.61
CA CYS A 112 -4.79 -9.09 6.84
C CYS A 112 -3.56 -9.63 6.11
N ASP A 113 -3.33 -9.22 4.86
CA ASP A 113 -2.27 -9.77 3.99
C ASP A 113 -0.90 -9.12 4.22
N ALA A 114 -0.89 -7.80 4.43
CA ALA A 114 0.29 -7.05 4.81
C ALA A 114 0.17 -6.73 6.29
N LYS A 115 1.28 -6.79 7.05
CA LYS A 115 1.37 -6.38 8.46
C LYS A 115 1.15 -4.87 8.64
N ILE A 116 0.11 -4.31 8.04
CA ILE A 116 -0.26 -2.91 8.09
C ILE A 116 -1.06 -2.72 9.38
N ILE A 117 -0.56 -1.84 10.25
CA ILE A 117 -1.23 -1.49 11.49
C ILE A 117 -2.21 -0.35 11.17
N PRO A 118 -3.54 -0.60 11.17
CA PRO A 118 -4.50 0.45 10.87
C PRO A 118 -4.50 1.49 12.00
N VAL A 119 -4.44 2.77 11.64
CA VAL A 119 -4.79 3.85 12.57
C VAL A 119 -6.31 3.94 12.59
N VAL A 120 -6.92 3.42 13.66
CA VAL A 120 -8.37 3.36 13.77
C VAL A 120 -8.89 4.49 14.64
N LEU A 121 -9.75 5.33 14.06
CA LEU A 121 -10.39 6.44 14.79
C LEU A 121 -11.63 5.92 15.54
N GLY A 122 -11.84 6.39 16.78
CA GLY A 122 -13.02 6.06 17.59
C GLY A 122 -12.94 4.77 18.43
N GLY A 123 -11.87 3.97 18.30
CA GLY A 123 -11.60 2.80 19.16
C GLY A 123 -10.86 3.13 20.46
N LYS A 124 -10.60 2.13 21.31
CA LYS A 124 -9.67 2.28 22.45
C LYS A 124 -8.25 2.47 21.90
N SER A 125 -7.80 3.72 21.81
CA SER A 125 -6.42 4.05 21.41
C SER A 125 -5.43 3.69 22.52
N GLU A 126 -4.23 3.24 22.16
CA GLU A 126 -3.13 3.15 23.11
C GLU A 126 -2.69 4.56 23.54
N PRO A 127 -2.40 4.80 24.84
CA PRO A 127 -1.81 6.05 25.29
C PRO A 127 -0.46 6.29 24.61
N LEU A 128 -0.31 7.44 23.95
CA LEU A 128 0.98 7.92 23.45
C LEU A 128 1.75 8.52 24.63
N ASP A 129 2.41 7.67 25.43
CA ASP A 129 3.29 8.14 26.51
C ASP A 129 4.69 8.39 25.96
N VAL A 130 5.11 9.67 25.96
CA VAL A 130 6.31 10.11 25.26
C VAL A 130 6.99 11.16 26.11
N GLY A 131 7.99 10.71 26.88
CA GLY A 131 8.82 11.59 27.68
C GLY A 131 9.79 12.43 26.83
N ARG A 132 10.22 13.57 27.40
CA ARG A 132 11.17 14.53 26.80
C ARG A 132 12.57 13.94 26.51
N ALA A 133 12.83 12.69 26.88
CA ALA A 133 14.11 11.99 26.69
C ALA A 133 14.28 11.37 25.30
N MET A 134 13.23 11.31 24.47
CA MET A 134 13.30 10.68 23.15
C MET A 134 13.51 11.74 22.06
N ARG A 135 14.72 11.77 21.48
CA ARG A 135 15.14 12.76 20.47
C ARG A 135 14.50 12.54 19.10
N THR A 136 14.05 11.31 18.84
CA THR A 136 13.38 10.90 17.60
C THR A 136 11.93 10.61 17.91
N VAL A 137 11.00 11.23 17.18
CA VAL A 137 9.55 11.02 17.35
C VAL A 137 9.22 9.53 17.18
N PRO A 138 8.69 8.84 18.21
CA PRO A 138 8.18 7.47 18.07
C PRO A 138 7.18 7.32 16.92
N LEU A 139 7.23 6.14 16.29
CA LEU A 139 6.42 5.81 15.12
C LEU A 139 4.92 5.97 15.37
N SER A 140 4.44 5.58 16.54
CA SER A 140 3.04 5.72 16.96
C SER A 140 2.58 7.19 16.97
N ILE A 141 3.43 8.12 17.41
CA ILE A 141 3.14 9.57 17.39
C ILE A 141 3.14 10.08 15.96
N ARG A 142 4.14 9.70 15.16
CA ARG A 142 4.23 10.15 13.77
C ARG A 142 2.98 9.75 12.99
N ARG A 143 2.51 8.50 13.17
CA ARG A 143 1.26 8.00 12.58
C ARG A 143 0.04 8.81 13.04
N ALA A 144 -0.04 9.12 14.33
CA ALA A 144 -1.11 9.95 14.87
C ALA A 144 -1.10 11.38 14.27
N LEU A 145 0.08 11.97 14.10
CA LEU A 145 0.25 13.29 13.47
C LEU A 145 -0.18 13.27 12.00
N VAL A 146 0.28 12.31 11.20
CA VAL A 146 -0.11 12.20 9.78
C VAL A 146 -1.63 12.00 9.64
N ALA A 147 -2.25 11.17 10.49
CA ALA A 147 -3.69 10.97 10.48
C ALA A 147 -4.48 12.23 10.88
N ARG A 148 -3.97 13.01 11.84
CA ARG A 148 -4.59 14.27 12.30
C ARG A 148 -4.44 15.39 11.27
N ASP A 149 -3.22 15.56 10.76
CA ASP A 149 -2.80 16.76 10.03
C ASP A 149 -2.91 16.58 8.51
N ARG A 150 -3.01 15.34 8.01
CA ARG A 150 -3.14 14.99 6.58
C ARG A 150 -2.13 15.68 5.65
N GLY A 151 -0.99 16.11 6.18
CA GLY A 151 -0.03 16.97 5.49
C GLY A 151 0.76 17.85 6.46
N CYS A 152 1.44 18.87 5.92
CA CYS A 152 2.20 19.83 6.72
C CYS A 152 1.23 20.76 7.48
N ALA A 153 1.32 20.80 8.81
CA ALA A 153 0.49 21.64 9.69
C ALA A 153 1.21 22.91 10.17
N PHE A 154 2.25 23.37 9.46
CA PHE A 154 2.91 24.63 9.81
C PHE A 154 1.91 25.79 9.63
N PRO A 155 1.75 26.69 10.61
CA PRO A 155 0.86 27.84 10.46
C PRO A 155 1.37 28.73 9.33
N ALA A 156 0.44 29.21 8.50
CA ALA A 156 0.71 30.30 7.57
C ALA A 156 0.97 31.61 8.32
#